data_AF-A0A930N3L9-F1
#
_entry.id   AF-A0A930N3L9-F1
#
_cell.length_a   1.000
_cell.length_b   1.000
_cell.length_c   1.000
_cell.angle_alpha   90.00
_cell.angle_beta   90.00
_cell.angle_gamma   90.00
#
_symmetry.space_group_name_H-M   'P 1'
#
loop_
_entity.id
_entity.type
_entity.pdbx_description
1 polymer ?
#
loop_
_entity_poly.entity_id
_entity_poly.type
_entity_poly.pdbx_seq_one_letter_code
_entity_poly.pdbx_strand_id
1 'polypeptide(L)'
;MKTIRLTSLTMIGFRGERERTTTFSPNETIIAGPNGSGKSRHLDAFLWCLFGKDRNGRKDEDIKSYDEGGSTTDKAPCEVSLTLSVDGEPLTLRRAYVEEWVKPRGQAEEVFRGHHTDCYWDDVPVSVTEFGKRLSALIDETTFKLLTNPAYFASLKWEDQRAILFDVAHTPSIEEIAASSPEWQGLVDKLNGKSLADFRRRIAARKKKLKEDA
;
A
#
# COMPACT_ATOMS: atom_id res chain seq x y z
N MET A 1 -7.38 -18.14 3.96
CA MET A 1 -6.62 -16.90 4.27
C MET A 1 -5.16 -17.28 4.27
N LYS A 2 -4.30 -16.58 3.53
CA LYS A 2 -2.87 -16.91 3.46
C LYS A 2 -2.18 -16.50 4.76
N THR A 3 -1.27 -17.32 5.27
CA THR A 3 -0.40 -16.97 6.39
C THR A 3 0.87 -16.35 5.85
N ILE A 4 1.11 -15.06 6.11
CA ILE A 4 2.29 -14.33 5.65
C ILE A 4 3.13 -13.94 6.87
N ARG A 5 4.43 -14.28 6.87
CA ARG A 5 5.36 -13.93 7.94
C ARG A 5 6.61 -13.26 7.37
N LEU A 6 7.03 -12.14 7.93
CA LEU A 6 8.31 -11.51 7.61
C LEU A 6 9.44 -12.31 8.28
N THR A 7 10.38 -12.81 7.48
CA THR A 7 11.50 -13.62 7.95
C THR A 7 12.77 -12.78 8.07
N SER A 8 13.04 -11.92 7.08
CA SER A 8 14.18 -11.00 7.11
C SER A 8 13.91 -9.73 6.32
N LEU A 9 14.62 -8.67 6.69
CA LEU A 9 14.66 -7.39 6.00
C LEU A 9 16.12 -6.96 5.86
N THR A 10 16.55 -6.70 4.63
CA THR A 10 17.88 -6.21 4.30
C THR A 10 17.78 -4.81 3.69
N MET A 11 18.57 -3.88 4.22
CA MET A 11 18.72 -2.51 3.70
C MET A 11 20.15 -2.35 3.19
N ILE A 12 20.33 -1.83 1.98
CA ILE A 12 21.63 -1.47 1.42
C ILE A 12 21.55 -0.04 0.91
N GLY A 13 22.37 0.84 1.46
CA GLY A 13 22.40 2.28 1.17
C GLY A 13 21.09 3.03 1.45
N PHE A 14 20.16 2.45 2.20
CA PHE A 14 18.85 3.02 2.49
C PHE A 14 18.89 3.92 3.74
N ARG A 15 18.55 5.20 3.59
CA ARG A 15 18.43 6.21 4.67
C ARG A 15 19.63 6.28 5.63
N GLY A 16 20.86 6.15 5.14
CA GLY A 16 22.10 6.18 5.94
C GLY A 16 22.59 4.82 6.41
N GLU A 17 21.91 3.72 6.06
CA GLU A 17 22.36 2.37 6.35
C GLU A 17 23.27 1.87 5.23
N ARG A 18 24.55 1.57 5.52
CA ARG A 18 25.45 1.00 4.50
C ARG A 18 24.95 -0.37 4.05
N GLU A 19 24.80 -1.28 4.99
CA GLU A 19 24.23 -2.60 4.81
C GLU A 19 23.79 -3.13 6.17
N ARG A 20 22.52 -3.54 6.28
CA ARG A 20 22.00 -4.17 7.49
C ARG A 20 20.92 -5.17 7.17
N THR A 21 21.11 -6.37 7.68
CA THR A 21 20.09 -7.44 7.67
C THR A 21 19.53 -7.59 9.08
N THR A 22 18.20 -7.62 9.18
CA THR A 22 17.48 -7.94 10.41
C THR A 22 16.66 -9.20 10.17
N THR A 23 16.96 -10.25 10.93
CA THR A 23 16.15 -11.49 10.94
C THR A 23 15.10 -11.37 12.03
N PHE A 24 13.85 -11.69 11.69
CA PHE A 24 12.72 -11.61 12.60
C PHE A 24 12.44 -12.98 13.21
N SER A 25 12.11 -12.99 14.49
CA SER A 25 11.65 -14.21 15.15
C SER A 25 10.26 -14.61 14.61
N PRO A 26 9.91 -15.91 14.62
CA PRO A 26 8.59 -16.37 14.17
C PRO A 26 7.40 -15.83 14.98
N ASN A 27 7.65 -15.30 16.18
CA ASN A 27 6.61 -14.90 17.14
C ASN A 27 6.63 -13.38 17.36
N GLU A 28 7.69 -12.87 18.00
CA GLU A 28 7.82 -11.45 18.34
C GLU A 28 9.26 -10.98 18.18
N THR A 29 9.44 -9.79 17.59
CA THR A 29 10.73 -9.11 17.50
C THR A 29 10.58 -7.68 17.99
N ILE A 30 11.34 -7.30 19.01
CA ILE A 30 11.31 -5.95 19.58
C ILE A 30 12.51 -5.16 19.05
N ILE A 31 12.26 -4.07 18.33
CA ILE A 31 13.29 -3.14 17.85
C ILE A 31 13.26 -1.89 18.75
N ALA A 32 14.19 -1.82 19.70
CA ALA A 32 14.28 -0.75 20.70
C ALA A 32 15.62 0.00 20.62
N GLY A 33 15.67 1.19 21.22
CA GLY A 33 16.82 2.09 21.17
C GLY A 33 16.46 3.59 21.25
N PRO A 34 17.44 4.49 21.40
CA PRO A 34 17.22 5.93 21.55
C PRO A 34 16.56 6.60 20.34
N ASN A 35 15.92 7.75 20.53
CA ASN A 35 15.42 8.55 19.40
C ASN A 35 16.56 8.88 18.42
N GLY A 36 16.25 8.86 17.12
CA GLY A 36 17.26 9.05 16.07
C GLY A 36 18.12 7.81 15.75
N SER A 37 18.05 6.73 16.53
CA SER A 37 18.87 5.51 16.31
C SER A 37 18.46 4.65 15.10
N GLY A 38 17.58 5.15 14.22
CA GLY A 38 17.15 4.44 13.02
C GLY A 38 16.09 3.35 13.22
N LYS A 39 15.47 3.20 14.40
CA LYS A 39 14.41 2.18 14.63
C LYS A 39 13.29 2.25 13.61
N SER A 40 12.80 3.46 13.35
CA SER A 40 11.68 3.64 12.44
C SER A 40 12.06 3.47 10.96
N ARG A 41 13.36 3.37 10.65
CA ARG A 41 13.87 3.06 9.32
C ARG A 41 13.42 1.67 8.88
N HIS A 42 13.28 0.71 9.80
CA HIS A 42 12.75 -0.62 9.48
C HIS A 42 11.33 -0.55 8.91
N LEU A 43 10.45 0.25 9.52
CA LEU A 43 9.10 0.44 9.01
C LEU A 43 9.09 1.14 7.65
N ASP A 44 9.91 2.18 7.49
CA ASP A 44 10.02 2.88 6.20
C ASP A 44 10.59 1.98 5.11
N ALA A 45 11.61 1.16 5.41
CA ALA A 45 12.20 0.22 4.47
C ALA A 45 11.19 -0.85 4.06
N PHE A 46 10.46 -1.40 5.03
CA PHE A 46 9.40 -2.39 4.79
C PHE A 46 8.31 -1.83 3.88
N LEU A 47 7.77 -0.66 4.21
CA LEU A 47 6.75 0.02 3.41
C LEU A 47 7.26 0.42 2.03
N TRP A 48 8.51 0.89 1.94
CA TRP A 48 9.08 1.32 0.68
C TRP A 48 9.33 0.15 -0.26
N CYS A 49 9.84 -0.99 0.24
CA CYS A 49 10.00 -2.19 -0.57
C CYS A 49 8.64 -2.64 -1.15
N LEU A 50 7.62 -2.73 -0.31
CA LEU A 50 6.27 -3.17 -0.71
C LEU A 50 5.58 -2.16 -1.65
N PHE A 51 5.48 -0.90 -1.25
CA PHE A 51 4.58 0.07 -1.88
C PHE A 51 5.30 1.25 -2.56
N GLY A 52 6.62 1.35 -2.44
CA GLY A 52 7.41 2.50 -2.93
C GLY A 52 7.14 3.78 -2.14
N LYS A 53 6.63 3.68 -0.91
CA LYS A 53 6.25 4.82 -0.07
C LYS A 53 6.77 4.64 1.36
N ASP A 54 7.05 5.74 2.03
CA ASP A 54 7.33 5.73 3.47
C ASP A 54 6.04 5.66 4.32
N ARG A 55 6.18 5.67 5.64
CA ARG A 55 5.02 5.64 6.57
C ARG A 55 4.07 6.83 6.46
N ASN A 56 4.54 7.95 5.90
CA ASN A 56 3.73 9.15 5.66
C ASN A 56 3.09 9.14 4.26
N GLY A 57 3.33 8.08 3.47
CA GLY A 57 2.83 7.95 2.11
C GLY A 57 3.64 8.70 1.05
N ARG A 58 4.82 9.24 1.41
CA ARG A 58 5.70 9.96 0.49
C ARG A 58 6.48 8.97 -0.37
N LYS A 59 6.56 9.25 -1.67
CA LYS A 59 7.26 8.39 -2.65
C LYS A 59 8.72 8.81 -2.75
N ASP A 60 9.63 7.85 -2.62
CA ASP A 60 11.08 7.99 -2.84
C ASP A 60 11.78 9.16 -2.10
N GLU A 61 11.17 9.64 -1.01
CA GLU A 61 11.64 10.79 -0.25
C GLU A 61 12.84 10.41 0.64
N ASP A 62 13.98 11.09 0.46
CA ASP A 62 15.20 10.92 1.26
C ASP A 62 15.62 9.45 1.46
N ILE A 63 15.44 8.61 0.43
CA ILE A 63 15.72 7.17 0.53
C ILE A 63 17.21 6.84 0.40
N LYS A 64 17.99 7.67 -0.31
CA LYS A 64 19.44 7.48 -0.44
C LYS A 64 20.17 7.95 0.81
N SER A 65 21.33 7.33 1.05
CA SER A 65 22.26 7.77 2.09
C SER A 65 23.04 9.00 1.65
N TYR A 66 23.27 9.93 2.58
CA TYR A 66 24.12 11.09 2.38
C TYR A 66 25.50 10.83 2.99
N ASP A 67 26.53 11.36 2.37
CA ASP A 67 27.89 11.43 2.90
C ASP A 67 28.01 12.53 3.97
N GLU A 68 29.20 12.67 4.56
CA GLU A 68 29.50 13.70 5.57
C GLU A 68 29.32 15.14 5.03
N GLY A 69 29.34 15.33 3.71
CA GLY A 69 29.10 16.60 3.03
C GLY A 69 27.63 16.86 2.71
N GLY A 70 26.71 15.96 3.09
CA GLY A 70 25.29 16.09 2.82
C GLY A 70 24.89 15.78 1.38
N SER A 71 25.77 15.14 0.60
CA SER A 71 25.50 14.73 -0.78
C SER A 71 25.34 13.22 -0.88
N THR A 72 24.54 12.73 -1.83
CA THR A 72 24.49 11.29 -2.10
C THR A 72 25.70 10.90 -2.94
N THR A 73 26.37 9.80 -2.60
CA THR A 73 27.46 9.29 -3.44
C THR A 73 26.90 8.73 -4.75
N ASP A 74 27.45 9.19 -5.88
CA ASP A 74 27.14 8.67 -7.21
C ASP A 74 27.33 7.16 -7.25
N LYS A 75 26.39 6.48 -7.91
CA LYS A 75 26.35 5.02 -8.11
C LYS A 75 26.26 4.21 -6.81
N ALA A 76 26.03 4.85 -5.67
CA ALA A 76 25.78 4.13 -4.44
C ALA A 76 24.48 3.33 -4.53
N PRO A 77 24.47 2.05 -4.08
CA PRO A 77 23.27 1.24 -4.04
C PRO A 77 22.24 1.87 -3.12
N CYS A 78 20.96 1.70 -3.44
CA CYS A 78 19.84 2.06 -2.59
C CYS A 78 18.73 1.03 -2.79
N GLU A 79 18.74 -0.02 -1.99
CA GLU A 79 17.78 -1.11 -2.13
C GLU A 79 17.32 -1.68 -0.79
N VAL A 80 16.13 -2.26 -0.83
CA VAL A 80 15.55 -3.01 0.28
C VAL A 80 15.04 -4.34 -0.24
N SER A 81 15.41 -5.40 0.48
CA SER A 81 14.97 -6.76 0.23
C SER A 81 14.22 -7.31 1.43
N LEU A 82 13.13 -8.03 1.18
CA LEU A 82 12.31 -8.70 2.18
C LEU A 82 12.25 -10.18 1.84
N THR A 83 12.48 -11.03 2.84
CA THR A 83 12.12 -12.46 2.74
C THR A 83 10.85 -12.67 3.53
N LEU A 84 9.81 -13.17 2.87
CA LEU A 84 8.53 -13.55 3.46
C LEU A 84 8.39 -15.07 3.44
N SER A 85 7.64 -15.62 4.38
CA SER A 85 7.10 -16.98 4.32
C SER A 85 5.60 -16.87 4.04
N VAL A 86 5.16 -17.28 2.87
CA VAL A 86 3.77 -17.28 2.42
C VAL A 86 3.26 -18.72 2.41
N ASP A 87 2.38 -19.06 3.35
CA ASP A 87 1.87 -20.43 3.56
C ASP A 87 2.98 -21.48 3.75
N GLY A 88 4.12 -21.06 4.28
CA GLY A 88 5.31 -21.90 4.51
C GLY A 88 6.34 -21.85 3.38
N GLU A 89 6.00 -21.29 2.23
CA GLU A 89 6.93 -21.14 1.10
C GLU A 89 7.68 -19.81 1.18
N PRO A 90 9.01 -19.80 0.96
CA PRO A 90 9.79 -18.57 0.93
C PRO A 90 9.44 -17.72 -0.30
N LEU A 91 9.38 -16.41 -0.12
CA LEU A 91 9.20 -15.43 -1.19
C LEU A 91 10.14 -14.25 -0.94
N THR A 92 11.04 -13.99 -1.88
CA THR A 92 11.92 -12.82 -1.83
C THR A 92 11.33 -11.68 -2.64
N LEU A 93 11.23 -10.50 -2.03
CA LEU A 93 10.84 -9.26 -2.69
C LEU A 93 12.00 -8.28 -2.62
N ARG A 94 12.36 -7.64 -3.72
CA ARG A 94 13.39 -6.60 -3.72
C ARG A 94 12.95 -5.39 -4.53
N ARG A 95 13.25 -4.21 -4.00
CA ARG A 95 13.09 -2.93 -4.70
C ARG A 95 14.40 -2.16 -4.60
N ALA A 96 14.89 -1.69 -5.75
CA ALA A 96 16.11 -0.91 -5.86
C ALA A 96 15.83 0.43 -6.54
N TYR A 97 16.41 1.50 -6.00
CA TYR A 97 16.40 2.84 -6.57
C TYR A 97 17.74 3.08 -7.26
N VAL A 98 17.72 3.03 -8.58
CA VAL A 98 18.92 2.95 -9.41
C VAL A 98 19.11 4.26 -10.14
N GLU A 99 20.35 4.77 -10.13
CA GLU A 99 20.71 5.93 -10.94
C GLU A 99 20.84 5.54 -12.41
N GLU A 100 20.25 6.35 -13.28
CA GLU A 100 20.39 6.21 -14.71
C GLU A 100 21.56 7.07 -15.19
N TRP A 101 22.63 6.40 -15.63
CA TRP A 101 23.80 7.03 -16.24
C TRP A 101 23.85 6.66 -17.71
N VAL A 102 23.98 7.66 -18.57
CA VAL A 102 24.05 7.45 -20.02
C VAL A 102 25.33 8.07 -20.54
N LYS A 103 26.00 7.40 -21.48
CA LYS A 103 27.14 7.93 -22.22
C LYS A 103 26.67 8.53 -23.55
N PRO A 104 26.53 9.86 -23.68
CA PRO A 104 26.11 10.47 -24.93
C PRO A 104 27.13 10.21 -26.04
N ARG A 105 26.66 10.03 -27.28
CA ARG A 105 27.55 9.85 -28.43
C ARG A 105 28.50 11.06 -28.55
N GLY A 106 29.80 10.78 -28.58
CA GLY A 106 30.84 11.81 -28.72
C GLY A 106 31.37 12.39 -27.40
N GLN A 107 30.86 11.97 -26.23
CA GLN A 107 31.42 12.35 -24.93
C GLN A 107 32.21 11.20 -24.29
N ALA A 108 33.27 11.55 -23.57
CA ALA A 108 34.11 10.58 -22.86
C ALA A 108 33.47 10.13 -21.53
N GLU A 109 32.77 11.04 -20.86
CA GLU A 109 32.20 10.86 -19.53
C GLU A 109 30.70 10.48 -19.58
N GLU A 110 30.25 9.78 -18.53
CA GLU A 110 28.84 9.46 -18.33
C GLU A 110 28.11 10.65 -17.72
N VAL A 111 26.84 10.83 -18.11
CA VAL A 111 25.99 11.91 -17.61
C VAL A 111 24.81 11.30 -16.86
N PHE A 112 24.58 11.80 -15.64
CA PHE A 112 23.42 11.45 -14.83
C PHE A 112 22.13 11.93 -15.51
N ARG A 113 21.17 11.03 -15.67
CA ARG A 113 19.88 11.27 -16.37
C ARG A 113 18.67 11.23 -15.43
N GLY A 114 18.86 10.78 -14.19
CA GLY A 114 17.80 10.65 -13.20
C GLY A 114 17.83 9.29 -12.52
N HIS A 115 16.68 8.84 -12.04
CA HIS A 115 16.54 7.57 -11.35
C HIS A 115 15.42 6.73 -11.95
N HIS A 116 15.57 5.42 -11.84
CA HIS A 116 14.51 4.45 -12.09
C HIS A 116 14.40 3.47 -10.92
N THR A 117 13.31 2.70 -10.90
CA THR A 117 13.08 1.69 -9.88
C THR A 117 13.09 0.31 -10.52
N ASP A 118 13.98 -0.54 -10.03
CA ASP A 118 13.95 -1.96 -10.34
C ASP A 118 13.21 -2.71 -9.25
N CYS A 119 12.32 -3.62 -9.65
CA CYS A 119 11.62 -4.52 -8.76
C CYS A 119 11.95 -5.97 -9.13
N TYR A 120 12.07 -6.82 -8.13
CA TYR A 120 12.33 -8.25 -8.31
C TYR A 120 11.33 -9.04 -7.46
N TRP A 121 10.76 -10.06 -8.08
CA TRP A 121 9.85 -11.01 -7.46
C TRP A 121 10.49 -12.38 -7.54
N ASP A 122 10.98 -12.86 -6.40
CA ASP A 122 11.73 -14.10 -6.28
C ASP A 122 12.93 -14.13 -7.24
N ASP A 123 13.76 -13.10 -7.13
CA ASP A 123 14.92 -12.82 -8.00
C ASP A 123 14.63 -12.59 -9.49
N VAL A 124 13.38 -12.73 -9.93
CA VAL A 124 12.96 -12.42 -11.30
C VAL A 124 12.64 -10.93 -11.44
N PRO A 125 13.29 -10.18 -12.36
CA PRO A 125 12.98 -8.78 -12.58
C PRO A 125 11.55 -8.63 -13.11
N VAL A 126 10.80 -7.70 -12.51
CA VAL A 126 9.43 -7.39 -12.88
C VAL A 126 9.23 -5.87 -12.93
N SER A 127 8.29 -5.40 -13.74
CA SER A 127 7.92 -3.99 -13.73
C SER A 127 7.31 -3.59 -12.39
N VAL A 128 7.42 -2.31 -12.02
CA VAL A 128 6.77 -1.76 -10.81
C VAL A 128 5.26 -2.02 -10.80
N THR A 129 4.63 -1.99 -11.98
CA THR A 129 3.20 -2.28 -12.13
C THR A 129 2.88 -3.75 -11.85
N GLU A 130 3.67 -4.68 -12.38
CA GLU A 130 3.49 -6.11 -12.13
C GLU A 130 3.76 -6.47 -10.67
N PHE A 131 4.82 -5.88 -10.08
CA PHE A 131 5.11 -6.02 -8.66
C PHE A 131 3.92 -5.60 -7.79
N GLY A 132 3.33 -4.43 -8.08
CA GLY A 132 2.15 -3.93 -7.36
C GLY A 132 0.93 -4.84 -7.52
N LYS A 133 0.69 -5.39 -8.71
CA LYS A 133 -0.42 -6.34 -8.95
C LYS A 133 -0.26 -7.62 -8.13
N ARG A 134 0.93 -8.23 -8.16
CA ARG A 134 1.21 -9.45 -7.39
C ARG A 134 1.13 -9.20 -5.89
N LEU A 135 1.62 -8.05 -5.44
CA LEU A 135 1.52 -7.66 -4.03
C LEU A 135 0.06 -7.50 -3.60
N SER A 136 -0.77 -6.78 -4.35
CA SER A 136 -2.21 -6.62 -4.02
C SER A 136 -2.96 -7.95 -3.98
N ALA A 137 -2.50 -8.98 -4.70
CA ALA A 137 -3.07 -10.33 -4.62
C ALA A 137 -2.60 -11.13 -3.38
N LEU A 138 -1.49 -10.72 -2.75
CA LEU A 138 -1.03 -11.28 -1.47
C LEU A 138 -1.62 -10.51 -0.29
N ILE A 139 -1.53 -9.18 -0.31
CA ILE A 139 -2.00 -8.26 0.71
C ILE A 139 -2.31 -6.90 0.08
N ASP A 140 -3.56 -6.44 0.19
CA ASP A 140 -3.93 -5.14 -0.35
C ASP A 140 -3.40 -4.00 0.55
N GLU A 141 -3.04 -2.87 -0.07
CA GLU A 141 -2.42 -1.72 0.63
C GLU A 141 -3.35 -1.14 1.72
N THR A 142 -4.68 -1.21 1.54
CA THR A 142 -5.66 -0.67 2.48
C THR A 142 -5.70 -1.54 3.74
N THR A 143 -5.90 -2.85 3.61
CA THR A 143 -5.86 -3.81 4.72
C THR A 143 -4.52 -3.75 5.43
N PHE A 144 -3.41 -3.71 4.68
CA PHE A 144 -2.10 -3.57 5.28
C PHE A 144 -2.04 -2.33 6.19
N LYS A 145 -2.43 -1.15 5.69
CA LYS A 145 -2.39 0.08 6.47
C LYS A 145 -3.34 0.06 7.67
N LEU A 146 -4.50 -0.58 7.54
CA LEU A 146 -5.42 -0.78 8.67
C LEU A 146 -4.79 -1.63 9.77
N LEU A 147 -4.01 -2.64 9.41
CA LEU A 147 -3.33 -3.53 10.36
C LEU A 147 -2.08 -2.89 10.99
N THR A 148 -1.34 -2.07 10.24
CA THR A 148 -0.03 -1.56 10.69
C THR A 148 -0.04 -0.13 11.21
N ASN A 149 -1.07 0.67 10.90
CA ASN A 149 -1.15 2.05 11.30
C ASN A 149 -2.47 2.34 12.03
N PRO A 150 -2.46 2.49 13.37
CA PRO A 150 -3.68 2.72 14.14
C PRO A 150 -4.38 4.04 13.79
N ALA A 151 -3.66 5.02 13.22
CA ALA A 151 -4.24 6.29 12.79
C ALA A 151 -4.87 6.23 11.40
N TYR A 152 -4.61 5.18 10.60
CA TYR A 152 -5.04 5.13 9.20
C TYR A 152 -6.56 5.11 9.07
N PHE A 153 -7.25 4.27 9.84
CA PHE A 153 -8.71 4.19 9.81
C PHE A 153 -9.37 5.56 10.03
N ALA A 154 -8.93 6.28 11.07
CA ALA A 154 -9.47 7.60 11.40
C ALA A 154 -9.15 8.68 10.35
N SER A 155 -8.13 8.48 9.51
CA SER A 155 -7.74 9.41 8.44
C SER A 155 -8.58 9.27 7.17
N LEU A 156 -9.32 8.17 7.02
CA LEU A 156 -10.16 7.91 5.84
C LEU A 156 -11.40 8.82 5.83
N LYS A 157 -12.00 9.00 4.65
CA LYS A 157 -13.31 9.66 4.56
C LYS A 157 -14.36 8.81 5.27
N TRP A 158 -15.38 9.44 5.82
CA TRP A 158 -16.40 8.73 6.62
C TRP A 158 -17.13 7.64 5.82
N GLU A 159 -17.26 7.80 4.49
CA GLU A 159 -17.83 6.78 3.60
C GLU A 159 -16.97 5.51 3.57
N ASP A 160 -15.65 5.66 3.48
CA ASP A 160 -14.69 4.55 3.44
C ASP A 160 -14.59 3.88 4.82
N GLN A 161 -14.56 4.68 5.89
CA GLN A 161 -14.64 4.17 7.28
C GLN A 161 -15.89 3.32 7.47
N ARG A 162 -17.04 3.82 7.02
CA ARG A 162 -18.32 3.10 7.11
C ARG A 162 -18.28 1.81 6.30
N ALA A 163 -17.73 1.81 5.08
CA ALA A 163 -17.64 0.61 4.26
C ALA A 163 -16.81 -0.49 4.96
N ILE A 164 -15.67 -0.12 5.55
CA ILE A 164 -14.82 -1.05 6.31
C ILE A 164 -15.57 -1.60 7.53
N LEU A 165 -16.25 -0.74 8.30
CA LEU A 165 -17.03 -1.20 9.46
C LEU A 165 -18.15 -2.16 9.06
N PHE A 166 -18.80 -1.92 7.92
CA PHE A 166 -19.88 -2.78 7.43
C PHE A 166 -19.35 -4.17 7.06
N ASP A 167 -18.19 -4.22 6.42
CA ASP A 167 -17.50 -5.47 6.07
C ASP A 167 -17.10 -6.27 7.33
N VAL A 168 -16.45 -5.60 8.30
CA VAL A 168 -15.99 -6.22 9.55
C VAL A 168 -17.16 -6.67 10.45
N ALA A 169 -18.23 -5.87 10.54
CA ALA A 169 -19.39 -6.18 11.37
C ALA A 169 -20.34 -7.21 10.75
N HIS A 170 -20.04 -7.71 9.53
CA HIS A 170 -20.92 -8.58 8.76
C HIS A 170 -22.35 -8.01 8.71
N THR A 171 -22.46 -6.72 8.40
CA THR A 171 -23.74 -6.01 8.45
C THR A 171 -24.69 -6.64 7.44
N PRO A 172 -25.94 -6.93 7.83
CA PRO A 172 -26.88 -7.61 6.94
C PRO A 172 -27.14 -6.80 5.67
N SER A 173 -27.33 -7.53 4.57
CA SER A 173 -27.64 -6.93 3.26
C SER A 173 -28.99 -6.20 3.30
N ILE A 174 -29.24 -5.34 2.30
CA ILE A 174 -30.53 -4.65 2.18
C ILE A 174 -31.67 -5.68 2.05
N GLU A 175 -31.43 -6.77 1.34
CA GLU A 175 -32.37 -7.86 1.13
C GLU A 175 -32.65 -8.62 2.43
N GLU A 176 -31.62 -8.91 3.22
CA GLU A 176 -31.75 -9.56 4.54
C GLU A 176 -32.54 -8.67 5.53
N ILE A 177 -32.26 -7.37 5.54
CA ILE A 177 -33.03 -6.41 6.32
C ILE A 177 -34.47 -6.38 5.83
N ALA A 178 -34.70 -6.30 4.51
CA ALA A 178 -36.04 -6.22 3.94
C ALA A 178 -36.89 -7.46 4.25
N ALA A 179 -36.29 -8.64 4.30
CA ALA A 179 -36.97 -9.88 4.67
C ALA A 179 -37.51 -9.86 6.12
N SER A 180 -36.99 -9.01 7.00
CA SER A 180 -37.46 -8.86 8.38
C SER A 180 -38.79 -8.10 8.52
N SER A 181 -39.27 -7.43 7.46
CA SER A 181 -40.49 -6.63 7.49
C SER A 181 -41.25 -6.66 6.14
N PRO A 182 -42.55 -7.03 6.13
CA PRO A 182 -43.35 -7.00 4.90
C PRO A 182 -43.38 -5.63 4.21
N GLU A 183 -43.32 -4.54 4.98
CA GLU A 183 -43.26 -3.18 4.45
C GLU A 183 -41.95 -2.93 3.68
N TRP A 184 -40.82 -3.37 4.24
CA TRP A 184 -39.50 -3.18 3.65
C TRP A 184 -39.29 -4.09 2.43
N GLN A 185 -39.81 -5.32 2.48
CA GLN A 185 -39.87 -6.18 1.31
C GLN A 185 -40.64 -5.53 0.15
N GLY A 186 -41.82 -4.96 0.44
CA GLY A 186 -42.60 -4.24 -0.57
C GLY A 186 -41.89 -2.99 -1.13
N LEU A 187 -40.95 -2.39 -0.38
CA LEU A 187 -40.08 -1.33 -0.89
C LEU A 187 -39.02 -1.88 -1.86
N VAL A 188 -38.37 -2.99 -1.51
CA VAL A 188 -37.37 -3.65 -2.37
C VAL A 188 -37.99 -4.10 -3.68
N ASP A 189 -39.20 -4.67 -3.65
CA ASP A 189 -39.92 -5.08 -4.85
C ASP A 189 -40.18 -3.87 -5.79
N LYS A 190 -40.46 -2.69 -5.22
CA LYS A 190 -40.65 -1.44 -5.99
C LYS A 190 -39.36 -0.87 -6.57
N LEU A 191 -38.18 -1.25 -6.06
CA LEU A 191 -36.90 -0.86 -6.65
C LEU A 191 -36.70 -1.50 -8.03
N ASN A 192 -37.24 -2.70 -8.22
CA ASN A 192 -37.21 -3.45 -9.48
C ASN A 192 -35.78 -3.59 -10.05
N GLY A 193 -34.84 -4.03 -9.20
CA GLY A 193 -33.43 -4.25 -9.55
C GLY A 193 -32.56 -2.98 -9.64
N LYS A 194 -33.09 -1.80 -9.29
CA LYS A 194 -32.33 -0.54 -9.31
C LYS A 194 -31.81 -0.17 -7.91
N SER A 195 -30.74 0.61 -7.87
CA SER A 195 -30.19 1.09 -6.60
C SER A 195 -31.20 1.96 -5.83
N LEU A 196 -31.15 1.93 -4.50
CA LEU A 196 -31.92 2.83 -3.63
C LEU A 196 -31.70 4.31 -3.99
N ALA A 197 -30.45 4.67 -4.33
CA ALA A 197 -30.08 6.01 -4.73
C ALA A 197 -30.81 6.45 -6.01
N ASP A 198 -30.84 5.61 -7.04
CA ASP A 198 -31.50 5.91 -8.30
C ASP A 198 -33.03 5.92 -8.16
N PHE A 199 -33.59 5.04 -7.33
CA PHE A 199 -35.00 5.09 -7.01
C PHE A 199 -35.37 6.40 -6.32
N ARG A 200 -34.59 6.84 -5.32
CA ARG A 200 -34.81 8.11 -4.62
C ARG A 200 -34.68 9.31 -5.57
N ARG A 201 -33.68 9.32 -6.46
CA ARG A 201 -33.53 10.35 -7.50
C ARG A 201 -34.74 10.41 -8.43
N ARG A 202 -35.24 9.25 -8.89
CA ARG A 202 -36.42 9.18 -9.76
C ARG A 202 -37.66 9.75 -9.09
N ILE A 203 -37.91 9.38 -7.83
CA ILE A 203 -39.05 9.91 -7.06
C ILE A 203 -38.91 11.42 -6.85
N ALA A 204 -37.71 11.91 -6.53
CA ALA A 204 -37.45 13.34 -6.39
C ALA A 204 -37.72 14.11 -7.70
N ALA A 205 -37.23 13.60 -8.84
CA ALA A 205 -37.48 14.19 -10.16
C ALA A 205 -38.98 14.20 -10.50
N ARG A 206 -39.71 13.11 -10.23
CA ARG A 206 -41.16 13.03 -10.46
C ARG A 206 -41.93 14.03 -9.58
N LYS A 207 -41.55 14.16 -8.31
CA LYS A 207 -42.12 15.17 -7.40
C LYS A 207 -41.88 16.60 -7.89
N LYS A 208 -40.68 16.89 -8.41
CA LYS A 208 -40.35 18.21 -8.95
C LYS A 208 -41.24 18.55 -10.16
N LYS A 209 -41.34 17.64 -11.12
CA LYS A 209 -42.17 17.83 -12.33
C LYS A 209 -43.64 18.08 -11.99
N LEU A 210 -44.21 17.29 -11.08
CA LEU A 210 -45.60 17.46 -10.61
C LEU A 210 -45.86 18.80 -9.91
N LYS A 211 -44.83 19.45 -9.35
CA LYS A 211 -44.96 20.80 -8.76
C LYS A 211 -44.81 21.92 -9.79
N GLU A 212 -44.09 21.67 -10.89
CA GLU A 212 -43.95 22.63 -12.00
C GLU A 212 -45.21 22.62 -12.87
N ASP A 213 -45.90 21.48 -12.94
CA ASP A 213 -47.14 21.28 -13.70
C ASP A 213 -48.42 21.65 -12.90
N ALA A 214 -48.30 22.09 -11.63
CA ALA A 214 -49.40 22.42 -10.72
C ALA A 214 -49.43 23.92 -10.39
#